data_AF-A0AAZ3NQW4-F1
#
_entry.id   AF-A0AAZ3NQW4-F1
#
_cell.length_a   1.000
_cell.length_b   1.000
_cell.length_c   1.000
_cell.angle_alpha   90.00
_cell.angle_beta   90.00
_cell.angle_gamma   90.00
#
_symmetry.space_group_name_H-M   'P 1'
#
loop_
_entity.id
_entity.type
_entity.pdbx_description
1 polymer ?
#
loop_
_entity_poly.entity_id
_entity_poly.type
_entity_poly.pdbx_seq_one_letter_code
_entity_poly.pdbx_strand_id
1 'polypeptide(L)'
;MCCLGLLVVVALTPWTLRGSRSGQCCPSPTGTLDDECGSATARGQCVSASCRQPPPLLPSTHMTAGTPRERFLRRNVMQMSSAEKQAFVNSLDQAKRTVHPDLVICTRRYQEVYGPDGNTPQFDNVTIYNYFVWTHYYSVSKTYMGAGQASFGGVDFSHEGPGFVTWHRFHLLQLERDMQVSERRGFEVYVCVREKRVPNSVFSQWRVICNTSYVLTPCKHYDTLGTIYSETSPIRRNPAGNVERPMVQRLPEPQDVVDCLDLKTFDTPPYYSTSSESFRNTVEGYSAPQGGYDPVVRSLHNLAHLFLNGTGGQTHLSPNDPIFVLLHTFTDAIFDEWLSRHAPGEAVYPEEDAPIGHNRQFNMVPFWPPVTNAEMFVTAPENLGYTYEDRRRGAGGCGGVGVMACAMRARYFRSAEGLEPLLGRPSVATQTDRRTRASLSCRYHVSPPAPYSLCSALLLTRALFPI
;
A
#
# COMPACT_ATOMS: atom_id res chain seq x y z
N MET A 1 19.95 -19.67 -12.35
CA MET A 1 20.10 -18.30 -12.87
C MET A 1 19.09 -17.30 -12.29
N CYS A 2 17.84 -17.69 -11.94
CA CYS A 2 16.85 -16.78 -11.34
C CYS A 2 17.33 -16.10 -10.02
N CYS A 3 17.97 -16.83 -9.11
CA CYS A 3 18.37 -16.28 -7.81
C CYS A 3 19.47 -15.20 -7.89
N LEU A 4 20.52 -15.43 -8.68
CA LEU A 4 21.67 -14.51 -8.75
C LEU A 4 21.32 -13.15 -9.37
N GLY A 5 20.34 -13.11 -10.28
CA GLY A 5 19.85 -11.85 -10.86
C GLY A 5 18.95 -11.05 -9.91
N LEU A 6 18.27 -11.73 -8.97
CA LEU A 6 17.37 -11.13 -7.97
C LEU A 6 18.11 -10.70 -6.69
N LEU A 7 19.15 -11.44 -6.30
CA LEU A 7 20.00 -11.16 -5.12
C LEU A 7 20.75 -9.81 -5.19
N VAL A 8 20.84 -9.20 -6.39
CA VAL A 8 21.72 -8.04 -6.62
C VAL A 8 20.96 -6.72 -6.73
N VAL A 9 19.63 -6.74 -6.72
CA VAL A 9 18.85 -5.54 -7.08
C VAL A 9 18.22 -4.82 -5.89
N VAL A 10 18.39 -5.36 -4.69
CA VAL A 10 18.01 -4.66 -3.45
C VAL A 10 19.27 -4.30 -2.68
N ALA A 11 19.42 -3.01 -2.44
CA ALA A 11 20.51 -2.46 -1.65
C ALA A 11 20.57 -3.00 -0.22
N LEU A 12 21.79 -3.09 0.28
CA LEU A 12 22.11 -2.70 1.65
C LEU A 12 23.11 -1.55 1.58
N THR A 13 23.16 -0.67 2.57
CA THR A 13 24.39 0.04 2.91
C THR A 13 25.07 -0.62 4.11
N PRO A 14 26.42 -0.65 4.13
CA PRO A 14 27.30 -0.24 3.06
C PRO A 14 27.49 -1.40 2.05
N TRP A 15 26.80 -1.36 0.90
CA TRP A 15 27.12 -2.25 -0.22
C TRP A 15 28.53 -1.91 -0.70
N THR A 16 29.48 -2.77 -0.35
CA THR A 16 30.84 -2.70 -0.84
C THR A 16 30.97 -3.48 -2.15
N LEU A 17 31.87 -3.04 -3.03
CA LEU A 17 32.33 -3.82 -4.19
C LEU A 17 32.69 -5.26 -3.81
N ARG A 18 33.23 -5.45 -2.61
CA ARG A 18 33.61 -6.76 -2.05
C ARG A 18 32.39 -7.65 -1.78
N GLY A 19 31.33 -7.13 -1.14
CA GLY A 19 30.11 -7.89 -0.85
C GLY A 19 29.41 -8.38 -2.12
N SER A 20 29.23 -7.48 -3.10
CA SER A 20 28.57 -7.82 -4.37
C SER A 20 29.32 -8.88 -5.20
N ARG A 21 30.65 -8.83 -5.28
CA ARG A 21 31.46 -9.85 -5.99
C ARG A 21 31.47 -11.20 -5.27
N SER A 22 31.33 -11.20 -3.95
CA SER A 22 31.24 -12.42 -3.15
C SER A 22 29.88 -13.12 -3.25
N GLY A 23 28.84 -12.41 -3.72
CA GLY A 23 27.46 -12.90 -3.68
C GLY A 23 26.86 -12.98 -2.27
N GLN A 24 27.52 -12.36 -1.27
CA GLN A 24 27.12 -12.37 0.13
C GLN A 24 26.69 -10.97 0.59
N CYS A 25 25.58 -10.91 1.33
CA CYS A 25 24.98 -9.68 1.81
C CYS A 25 24.61 -9.83 3.31
N CYS A 26 25.64 -9.83 4.17
CA CYS A 26 25.53 -10.12 5.61
C CYS A 26 26.27 -9.06 6.45
N PRO A 27 25.76 -7.81 6.53
CA PRO A 27 26.41 -6.75 7.28
C PRO A 27 26.38 -7.03 8.80
N SER A 28 27.34 -6.46 9.54
CA SER A 28 27.29 -6.41 11.00
C SER A 28 26.33 -5.30 11.45
N PRO A 29 25.36 -5.58 12.36
CA PRO A 29 24.46 -4.57 12.91
C PRO A 29 25.16 -3.42 13.63
N THR A 30 26.36 -3.67 14.18
CA THR A 30 27.17 -2.69 14.93
C THR A 30 28.40 -2.21 14.17
N GLY A 31 28.60 -2.68 12.92
CA GLY A 31 29.79 -2.40 12.13
C GLY A 31 31.06 -3.04 12.69
N THR A 32 30.93 -4.01 13.58
CA THR A 32 32.06 -4.75 14.19
C THR A 32 32.53 -5.85 13.24
N LEU A 33 33.85 -6.06 13.20
CA LEU A 33 34.45 -7.18 12.46
C LEU A 33 33.99 -8.52 13.04
N ASP A 34 33.81 -9.53 12.17
CA ASP A 34 33.39 -10.90 12.52
C ASP A 34 32.05 -11.00 13.27
N ASP A 35 31.17 -10.00 13.09
CA ASP A 35 29.83 -9.94 13.66
C ASP A 35 28.75 -9.90 12.55
N GLU A 36 28.97 -10.63 11.45
CA GLU A 36 27.99 -10.72 10.38
C GLU A 36 26.62 -11.16 10.93
N CYS A 37 25.58 -10.41 10.59
CA CYS A 37 24.22 -10.65 11.07
C CYS A 37 24.07 -10.62 12.61
N GLY A 38 25.05 -10.07 13.34
CA GLY A 38 25.03 -10.00 14.81
C GLY A 38 25.42 -11.33 15.48
N SER A 39 26.24 -12.13 14.82
CA SER A 39 26.67 -13.46 15.26
C SER A 39 27.36 -13.43 16.63
N ALA A 40 28.14 -12.39 16.94
CA ALA A 40 28.84 -12.26 18.22
C ALA A 40 27.88 -12.04 19.40
N THR A 41 26.66 -11.55 19.12
CA THR A 41 25.60 -11.32 20.09
C THR A 41 24.43 -12.31 19.97
N ALA A 42 24.61 -13.37 19.17
CA ALA A 42 23.58 -14.37 18.88
C ALA A 42 22.25 -13.79 18.34
N ARG A 43 22.30 -12.63 17.65
CA ARG A 43 21.13 -12.02 17.01
C ARG A 43 20.76 -12.69 15.69
N GLY A 44 21.74 -13.28 15.02
CA GLY A 44 21.57 -13.93 13.73
C GLY A 44 22.85 -14.56 13.24
N GLN A 45 22.76 -15.23 12.09
CA GLN A 45 23.88 -15.84 11.39
C GLN A 45 23.72 -15.62 9.89
N CYS A 46 24.82 -15.45 9.18
CA CYS A 46 24.79 -15.39 7.73
C CYS A 46 24.48 -16.78 7.17
N VAL A 47 23.41 -16.90 6.39
CA VAL A 47 22.93 -18.16 5.82
C VAL A 47 22.76 -18.03 4.32
N SER A 48 22.78 -19.17 3.62
CA SER A 48 22.47 -19.20 2.19
C SER A 48 21.04 -18.73 1.94
N ALA A 49 20.87 -17.73 1.08
CA ALA A 49 19.54 -17.29 0.65
C ALA A 49 18.87 -18.42 -0.14
N SER A 50 17.70 -18.86 0.32
CA SER A 50 16.88 -19.82 -0.41
C SER A 50 15.83 -19.07 -1.22
N CYS A 51 15.72 -19.40 -2.51
CA CYS A 51 14.70 -18.83 -3.41
C CYS A 51 13.45 -19.71 -3.51
N ARG A 52 13.43 -20.83 -2.78
CA ARG A 52 12.33 -21.81 -2.80
C ARG A 52 11.82 -22.16 -1.40
N GLN A 53 12.50 -21.70 -0.36
CA GLN A 53 12.14 -21.94 1.03
C GLN A 53 12.53 -20.72 1.86
N PRO A 54 11.80 -20.41 2.94
CA PRO A 54 12.12 -19.27 3.79
C PRO A 54 13.51 -19.48 4.44
N PRO A 55 14.31 -18.42 4.61
CA PRO A 55 15.37 -18.47 5.61
C PRO A 55 14.75 -18.73 6.99
N PRO A 56 15.47 -19.35 7.95
CA PRO A 56 14.99 -19.42 9.32
C PRO A 56 14.67 -17.99 9.78
N LEU A 57 13.43 -17.78 10.24
CA LEU A 57 12.92 -16.51 10.74
C LEU A 57 14.01 -15.78 11.50
N LEU A 58 14.49 -14.64 10.98
CA LEU A 58 15.24 -13.72 11.82
C LEU A 58 14.29 -13.37 12.97
N PRO A 59 14.66 -13.63 14.24
CA PRO A 59 13.83 -13.22 15.36
C PRO A 59 13.65 -11.73 15.16
N SER A 60 12.39 -11.30 15.01
CA SER A 60 12.02 -9.91 14.84
C SER A 60 12.91 -9.10 15.76
N THR A 61 13.80 -8.30 15.20
CA THR A 61 14.68 -7.43 15.99
C THR A 61 13.73 -6.57 16.82
N HIS A 62 13.65 -6.88 18.13
CA HIS A 62 12.75 -6.40 19.20
C HIS A 62 11.79 -7.40 19.88
N MET A 63 11.74 -8.69 19.57
CA MET A 63 11.00 -9.65 20.43
C MET A 63 11.91 -10.30 21.47
N THR A 64 12.21 -9.55 22.53
CA THR A 64 12.49 -10.18 23.82
C THR A 64 11.20 -10.84 24.31
N ALA A 65 11.25 -12.13 24.58
CA ALA A 65 10.15 -12.82 25.27
C ALA A 65 9.91 -12.12 26.63
N GLY A 66 8.81 -11.38 26.75
CA GLY A 66 8.42 -10.69 27.98
C GLY A 66 8.17 -9.19 27.88
N THR A 67 8.42 -8.53 26.74
CA THR A 67 7.92 -7.16 26.52
C THR A 67 6.48 -7.18 25.99
N PRO A 68 5.58 -6.31 26.47
CA PRO A 68 4.25 -6.19 25.88
C PRO A 68 4.40 -5.90 24.39
N ARG A 69 3.85 -6.75 23.52
CA ARG A 69 3.79 -6.47 22.07
C ARG A 69 3.01 -5.17 21.90
N GLU A 70 3.69 -4.08 21.56
CA GLU A 70 3.04 -2.84 21.15
C GLU A 70 2.27 -3.16 19.86
N ARG A 71 0.94 -3.20 19.98
CA ARG A 71 0.05 -3.47 18.84
C ARG A 71 -0.36 -2.13 18.26
N PHE A 72 0.21 -1.77 17.12
CA PHE A 72 -0.17 -0.55 16.42
C PHE A 72 -1.62 -0.65 15.92
N LEU A 73 -2.36 0.43 16.10
CA LEU A 73 -3.74 0.53 15.67
C LEU A 73 -3.81 1.37 14.40
N ARG A 74 -3.97 0.74 13.23
CA ARG A 74 -4.35 1.50 12.03
C ARG A 74 -5.77 2.03 12.25
N ARG A 75 -5.99 3.33 12.03
CA ARG A 75 -7.30 4.02 12.23
C ARG A 75 -7.75 4.76 10.99
N ASN A 76 -9.06 4.92 10.83
CA ASN A 76 -9.65 5.69 9.74
C ASN A 76 -9.28 7.20 9.85
N VAL A 77 -8.48 7.78 8.93
CA VAL A 77 -8.08 9.21 9.03
C VAL A 77 -9.29 10.13 9.12
N MET A 78 -10.44 9.77 8.56
CA MET A 78 -11.61 10.65 8.64
C MET A 78 -12.10 10.81 10.09
N GLN A 79 -11.79 9.86 10.96
CA GLN A 79 -12.10 9.86 12.39
C GLN A 79 -10.97 10.44 13.26
N MET A 80 -9.82 10.77 12.66
CA MET A 80 -8.73 11.42 13.36
C MET A 80 -9.02 12.90 13.63
N SER A 81 -8.46 13.39 14.73
CA SER A 81 -8.38 14.81 15.05
C SER A 81 -7.58 15.58 13.99
N SER A 82 -7.76 16.90 13.94
CA SER A 82 -7.00 17.74 13.02
C SER A 82 -5.50 17.69 13.28
N ALA A 83 -5.08 17.53 14.54
CA ALA A 83 -3.67 17.39 14.92
C ALA A 83 -3.07 16.07 14.42
N GLU A 84 -3.78 14.94 14.58
CA GLU A 84 -3.36 13.64 14.05
C GLU A 84 -3.29 13.64 12.51
N LYS A 85 -4.28 14.25 11.83
CA LYS A 85 -4.26 14.43 10.37
C LYS A 85 -3.04 15.22 9.91
N GLN A 86 -2.74 16.33 10.58
CA GLN A 86 -1.59 17.16 10.25
C GLN A 86 -0.27 16.43 10.51
N ALA A 87 -0.17 15.70 11.62
CA ALA A 87 0.99 14.88 11.94
C ALA A 87 1.23 13.85 10.83
N PHE A 88 0.20 13.10 10.42
CA PHE A 88 0.31 12.14 9.31
C PHE A 88 0.78 12.78 7.99
N VAL A 89 0.22 13.93 7.62
CA VAL A 89 0.65 14.66 6.41
C VAL A 89 2.12 15.10 6.52
N ASN A 90 2.53 15.60 7.68
CA ASN A 90 3.91 16.03 7.92
C ASN A 90 4.88 14.84 7.89
N SER A 91 4.50 13.71 8.47
CA SER A 91 5.25 12.45 8.47
C SER A 91 5.53 11.97 7.04
N LEU A 92 4.51 11.94 6.18
CA LEU A 92 4.68 11.58 4.77
C LEU A 92 5.60 12.57 4.04
N ASP A 93 5.44 13.88 4.26
CA ASP A 93 6.31 14.89 3.64
C ASP A 93 7.76 14.79 4.13
N GLN A 94 7.96 14.48 5.41
CA GLN A 94 9.28 14.21 5.97
C GLN A 94 9.90 12.96 5.33
N ALA A 95 9.14 11.86 5.18
CA ALA A 95 9.59 10.65 4.51
C ALA A 95 9.96 10.90 3.04
N LYS A 96 9.25 11.80 2.35
CA LYS A 96 9.58 12.22 0.98
C LYS A 96 10.89 12.98 0.87
N ARG A 97 11.30 13.71 1.91
CA ARG A 97 12.51 14.55 1.94
C ARG A 97 13.71 13.92 2.64
N THR A 98 13.50 12.88 3.44
CA THR A 98 14.55 12.24 4.23
C THR A 98 15.19 11.11 3.43
N VAL A 99 16.50 11.20 3.20
CA VAL A 99 17.29 10.11 2.58
C VAL A 99 17.18 8.87 3.47
N HIS A 100 16.89 7.73 2.85
CA HIS A 100 16.80 6.46 3.54
C HIS A 100 18.18 6.09 4.14
N PRO A 101 18.26 5.78 5.45
CA PRO A 101 19.56 5.55 6.11
C PRO A 101 20.24 4.26 5.64
N ASP A 102 19.45 3.20 5.43
CA ASP A 102 19.98 1.84 5.23
C ASP A 102 19.90 1.32 3.79
N LEU A 103 19.15 2.00 2.90
CA LEU A 103 18.79 1.49 1.58
C LEU A 103 19.11 2.52 0.50
N VAL A 104 19.69 2.01 -0.59
CA VAL A 104 19.92 2.73 -1.84
C VAL A 104 19.13 2.05 -2.97
N ILE A 105 19.09 2.63 -4.16
CA ILE A 105 18.45 1.99 -5.31
C ILE A 105 19.46 1.70 -6.39
N CYS A 106 19.30 0.56 -7.06
CA CYS A 106 20.09 0.23 -8.22
C CYS A 106 19.57 1.00 -9.43
N THR A 107 20.47 1.62 -10.19
CA THR A 107 20.10 2.44 -11.36
C THR A 107 20.43 1.78 -12.69
N ARG A 108 21.08 0.62 -12.66
CA ARG A 108 21.45 -0.18 -13.83
C ARG A 108 21.08 -1.63 -13.62
N ARG A 109 21.03 -2.39 -14.71
CA ARG A 109 20.82 -3.84 -14.65
C ARG A 109 22.07 -4.54 -14.15
N TYR A 110 21.92 -5.80 -13.74
CA TYR A 110 23.02 -6.61 -13.21
C TYR A 110 24.29 -6.58 -14.09
N GLN A 111 24.14 -6.65 -15.43
CA GLN A 111 25.26 -6.64 -16.37
C GLN A 111 26.08 -5.33 -16.33
N GLU A 112 25.47 -4.24 -15.89
CA GLU A 112 26.03 -2.88 -15.88
C GLU A 112 26.20 -2.35 -14.45
N VAL A 113 25.96 -3.18 -13.43
CA VAL A 113 25.89 -2.75 -12.03
C VAL A 113 27.22 -2.20 -11.52
N TYR A 114 28.34 -2.57 -12.15
CA TYR A 114 29.68 -2.06 -11.82
C TYR A 114 30.17 -0.94 -12.73
N GLY A 115 29.29 -0.38 -13.57
CA GLY A 115 29.64 0.70 -14.47
C GLY A 115 30.60 0.28 -15.59
N PRO A 116 30.98 1.24 -16.47
CA PRO A 116 31.85 0.97 -17.62
C PRO A 116 33.28 0.57 -17.24
N ASP A 117 33.75 1.02 -16.07
CA ASP A 117 35.07 0.69 -15.52
C ASP A 117 35.09 -0.68 -14.81
N GLY A 118 33.93 -1.31 -14.63
CA GLY A 118 33.78 -2.58 -13.92
C GLY A 118 34.04 -2.47 -12.41
N ASN A 119 34.16 -1.26 -11.86
CA ASN A 119 34.52 -1.01 -10.47
C ASN A 119 33.71 0.11 -9.80
N THR A 120 32.80 0.79 -10.49
CA THR A 120 31.94 1.82 -9.90
C THR A 120 30.50 1.29 -9.76
N PRO A 121 30.06 0.91 -8.55
CA PRO A 121 28.69 0.44 -8.33
C PRO A 121 27.65 1.49 -8.72
N GLN A 122 26.64 1.10 -9.49
CA GLN A 122 25.64 1.99 -10.08
C GLN A 122 24.40 2.12 -9.16
N PHE A 123 24.64 2.56 -7.94
CA PHE A 123 23.61 2.80 -6.94
C PHE A 123 23.53 4.28 -6.57
N ASP A 124 22.36 4.70 -6.16
CA ASP A 124 22.13 6.07 -5.71
C ASP A 124 21.30 6.10 -4.43
N ASN A 125 21.53 7.12 -3.62
CA ASN A 125 20.69 7.44 -2.47
C ASN A 125 19.24 7.70 -2.92
N VAL A 126 18.31 7.32 -2.06
CA VAL A 126 16.87 7.49 -2.28
C VAL A 126 16.24 8.00 -0.99
N THR A 127 15.14 8.74 -1.07
CA THR A 127 14.37 9.09 0.14
C THR A 127 13.48 7.94 0.57
N ILE A 128 13.07 7.93 1.85
CA ILE A 128 12.20 6.86 2.41
C ILE A 128 10.98 6.64 1.53
N TYR A 129 10.25 7.71 1.19
CA TYR A 129 9.06 7.59 0.35
C TYR A 129 9.40 7.24 -1.11
N ASN A 130 10.53 7.72 -1.65
CA ASN A 130 10.93 7.35 -3.01
C ASN A 130 11.39 5.89 -3.11
N TYR A 131 11.89 5.28 -2.04
CA TYR A 131 12.15 3.84 -1.99
C TYR A 131 10.84 3.05 -2.06
N PHE A 132 9.82 3.49 -1.31
CA PHE A 132 8.46 2.94 -1.40
C PHE A 132 7.91 3.02 -2.84
N VAL A 133 8.12 4.14 -3.54
CA VAL A 133 7.73 4.25 -4.97
C VAL A 133 8.56 3.33 -5.86
N TRP A 134 9.88 3.29 -5.68
CA TRP A 134 10.79 2.56 -6.55
C TRP A 134 10.61 1.04 -6.47
N THR A 135 10.36 0.50 -5.27
CA THR A 135 10.13 -0.94 -5.06
C THR A 135 8.92 -1.45 -5.85
N HIS A 136 7.83 -0.68 -5.85
CA HIS A 136 6.64 -0.95 -6.67
C HIS A 136 6.90 -0.78 -8.16
N TYR A 137 7.58 0.31 -8.56
CA TYR A 137 7.97 0.48 -9.97
C TYR A 137 8.80 -0.71 -10.46
N TYR A 138 9.73 -1.20 -9.65
CA TYR A 138 10.61 -2.31 -9.99
C TYR A 138 9.82 -3.62 -10.16
N SER A 139 8.88 -3.92 -9.27
CA SER A 139 8.07 -5.15 -9.32
C SER A 139 7.13 -5.21 -10.54
N VAL A 140 6.75 -4.06 -11.11
CA VAL A 140 5.86 -3.96 -12.28
C VAL A 140 6.58 -3.55 -13.57
N SER A 141 7.91 -3.38 -13.51
CA SER A 141 8.68 -2.94 -14.66
C SER A 141 8.76 -4.03 -15.73
N LYS A 142 8.75 -3.63 -17.01
CA LYS A 142 8.87 -4.58 -18.13
C LYS A 142 10.22 -5.31 -18.06
N THR A 143 10.34 -6.44 -18.74
CA THR A 143 11.62 -7.14 -18.92
C THR A 143 12.36 -6.62 -20.15
N TYR A 144 13.61 -6.19 -19.99
CA TYR A 144 14.42 -5.66 -21.09
C TYR A 144 14.96 -6.80 -21.94
N MET A 145 14.70 -6.75 -23.25
CA MET A 145 15.07 -7.82 -24.18
C MET A 145 16.38 -7.55 -24.93
N GLY A 146 16.81 -6.28 -25.04
CA GLY A 146 17.99 -5.91 -25.82
C GLY A 146 17.84 -4.55 -26.46
N ALA A 147 18.95 -3.94 -26.88
CA ALA A 147 18.90 -2.69 -27.62
C ALA A 147 18.19 -2.91 -28.97
N GLY A 148 17.25 -2.05 -29.31
CA GLY A 148 16.43 -2.18 -30.53
C GLY A 148 15.31 -3.24 -30.44
N GLN A 149 15.15 -3.92 -29.30
CA GLN A 149 14.05 -4.87 -29.09
C GLN A 149 12.99 -4.28 -28.15
N ALA A 150 11.72 -4.59 -28.45
CA ALA A 150 10.62 -4.22 -27.56
C ALA A 150 10.77 -4.95 -26.22
N SER A 151 10.60 -4.21 -25.12
CA SER A 151 10.60 -4.80 -23.78
C SER A 151 9.33 -5.64 -23.55
N PHE A 152 9.47 -6.76 -22.85
CA PHE A 152 8.38 -7.69 -22.58
C PHE A 152 7.58 -7.26 -21.36
N GLY A 153 6.28 -7.00 -21.52
CA GLY A 153 5.39 -6.51 -20.45
C GLY A 153 4.44 -7.57 -19.87
N GLY A 154 4.61 -8.85 -20.21
CA GLY A 154 3.76 -9.93 -19.69
C GLY A 154 4.19 -10.45 -18.32
N VAL A 155 4.91 -9.66 -17.52
CA VAL A 155 5.37 -10.01 -16.17
C VAL A 155 5.04 -8.85 -15.23
N ASP A 156 4.39 -9.18 -14.13
CA ASP A 156 4.22 -8.34 -12.94
C ASP A 156 4.48 -9.24 -11.73
N PHE A 157 5.29 -8.79 -10.77
CA PHE A 157 5.64 -9.57 -9.57
C PHE A 157 4.74 -9.25 -8.35
N SER A 158 3.78 -8.34 -8.52
CA SER A 158 3.02 -7.72 -7.43
C SER A 158 1.54 -7.50 -7.73
N HIS A 159 1.08 -7.73 -8.96
CA HIS A 159 -0.33 -7.66 -9.38
C HIS A 159 -0.67 -8.84 -10.28
N GLU A 160 -1.96 -9.00 -10.56
CA GLU A 160 -2.52 -10.01 -11.45
C GLU A 160 -2.19 -11.45 -11.02
N GLY A 161 -2.01 -11.68 -9.72
CA GLY A 161 -1.78 -13.02 -9.19
C GLY A 161 -1.81 -13.09 -7.66
N PRO A 162 -1.74 -14.30 -7.07
CA PRO A 162 -1.89 -14.55 -5.63
C PRO A 162 -1.08 -13.61 -4.72
N GLY A 163 0.15 -13.28 -5.13
CA GLY A 163 1.06 -12.40 -4.40
C GLY A 163 0.59 -10.95 -4.20
N PHE A 164 -0.49 -10.51 -4.87
CA PHE A 164 -0.97 -9.13 -4.82
C PHE A 164 -1.17 -8.60 -3.39
N VAL A 165 -1.93 -9.32 -2.56
CA VAL A 165 -2.27 -8.87 -1.21
C VAL A 165 -1.10 -8.97 -0.25
N THR A 166 -0.25 -9.99 -0.37
CA THR A 166 0.91 -10.23 0.49
C THR A 166 2.04 -9.25 0.17
N TRP A 167 2.27 -8.98 -1.12
CA TRP A 167 3.26 -8.01 -1.57
C TRP A 167 2.95 -6.59 -1.06
N HIS A 168 1.71 -6.13 -1.25
CA HIS A 168 1.30 -4.80 -0.81
C HIS A 168 1.21 -4.69 0.72
N ARG A 169 0.90 -5.78 1.43
CA ARG A 169 0.98 -5.83 2.90
C ARG A 169 2.41 -5.58 3.40
N PHE A 170 3.41 -6.27 2.84
CA PHE A 170 4.80 -6.04 3.21
C PHE A 170 5.28 -4.64 2.78
N HIS A 171 4.85 -4.17 1.60
CA HIS A 171 5.15 -2.83 1.10
C HIS A 171 4.75 -1.73 2.10
N LEU A 172 3.56 -1.85 2.69
CA LEU A 172 3.08 -0.95 3.74
C LEU A 172 3.88 -1.09 5.04
N LEU A 173 4.13 -2.33 5.49
CA LEU A 173 4.89 -2.60 6.71
C LEU A 173 6.31 -2.02 6.65
N GLN A 174 6.96 -2.10 5.49
CA GLN A 174 8.27 -1.51 5.26
C GLN A 174 8.22 0.02 5.40
N LEU A 175 7.28 0.68 4.71
CA LEU A 175 7.10 2.14 4.83
C LEU A 175 6.81 2.57 6.27
N GLU A 176 5.90 1.87 6.97
CA GLU A 176 5.56 2.16 8.36
C GLU A 176 6.79 2.06 9.27
N ARG A 177 7.60 1.00 9.11
CA ARG A 177 8.84 0.83 9.86
C ARG A 177 9.82 1.98 9.59
N ASP A 178 10.04 2.33 8.33
CA ASP A 178 11.01 3.35 7.95
C ASP A 178 10.61 4.75 8.46
N MET A 179 9.30 5.05 8.44
CA MET A 179 8.74 6.27 9.01
C MET A 179 8.86 6.30 10.53
N GLN A 180 8.58 5.19 11.23
CA GLN A 180 8.69 5.09 12.69
C GLN A 180 10.14 5.28 13.18
N VAL A 181 11.12 4.71 12.47
CA VAL A 181 12.55 4.88 12.78
C VAL A 181 12.98 6.34 12.61
N SER A 182 12.46 7.02 11.58
CA SER A 182 12.71 8.45 11.34
C SER A 182 12.05 9.35 12.39
N GLU A 183 10.87 8.97 12.92
CA GLU A 183 10.01 9.84 13.75
C GLU A 183 10.10 9.58 15.27
N ARG A 184 10.71 8.48 15.70
CA ARG A 184 10.74 8.03 17.12
C ARG A 184 9.33 7.97 17.79
N ARG A 185 8.24 7.79 17.02
CA ARG A 185 6.86 7.55 17.50
C ARG A 185 6.06 6.70 16.50
N GLY A 186 5.12 5.90 17.01
CA GLY A 186 4.30 4.94 16.25
C GLY A 186 3.40 5.59 15.20
N PHE A 187 3.29 4.94 14.05
CA PHE A 187 2.47 5.35 12.90
C PHE A 187 1.18 4.52 12.83
N GLU A 188 0.04 5.18 12.67
CA GLU A 188 -1.28 4.57 12.91
C GLU A 188 -2.39 5.11 11.98
N VAL A 189 -2.36 4.89 10.64
CA VAL A 189 -3.40 5.49 9.75
C VAL A 189 -3.83 4.61 8.54
N TYR A 190 -5.13 4.61 8.19
CA TYR A 190 -5.71 4.19 6.90
C TYR A 190 -7.00 4.98 6.58
N VAL A 191 -7.54 5.00 5.34
CA VAL A 191 -8.71 5.87 4.99
C VAL A 191 -9.60 5.36 3.86
N CYS A 192 -10.90 5.62 4.03
CA CYS A 192 -11.93 5.70 2.97
C CYS A 192 -11.85 7.04 2.21
N VAL A 193 -11.50 7.02 0.92
CA VAL A 193 -11.30 8.21 0.08
C VAL A 193 -12.60 9.02 -0.08
N ARG A 194 -12.62 10.25 0.44
CA ARG A 194 -13.52 11.34 0.01
C ARG A 194 -12.69 12.62 0.07
N GLU A 195 -12.38 13.22 -1.07
CA GLU A 195 -11.58 14.45 -1.11
C GLU A 195 -12.41 15.67 -1.54
N LYS A 196 -12.20 16.78 -0.82
CA LYS A 196 -12.47 18.15 -1.26
C LYS A 196 -11.13 18.79 -1.65
N ARG A 197 -11.11 19.55 -2.74
CA ARG A 197 -9.93 20.29 -3.23
C ARG A 197 -9.40 21.24 -2.13
N VAL A 198 -8.14 21.09 -1.71
CA VAL A 198 -7.49 22.00 -0.74
C VAL A 198 -6.32 22.72 -1.45
N PRO A 199 -6.44 24.01 -1.81
CA PRO A 199 -5.44 24.74 -2.62
C PRO A 199 -4.05 24.95 -1.99
N ASN A 200 -3.75 24.44 -0.80
CA ASN A 200 -2.50 24.67 -0.05
C ASN A 200 -1.86 23.38 0.49
N SER A 201 -2.02 22.24 -0.19
CA SER A 201 -1.44 20.98 0.27
C SER A 201 0.06 20.86 -0.03
N VAL A 202 0.86 20.36 0.93
CA VAL A 202 2.29 20.04 0.75
C VAL A 202 2.53 19.07 -0.42
N PHE A 203 1.56 18.20 -0.71
CA PHE A 203 1.65 17.24 -1.81
C PHE A 203 1.66 17.89 -3.20
N SER A 204 1.25 19.17 -3.33
CA SER A 204 1.40 19.92 -4.59
C SER A 204 2.87 20.24 -4.94
N GLN A 205 3.75 20.22 -3.93
CA GLN A 205 5.19 20.42 -4.10
C GLN A 205 5.89 19.14 -4.51
N TRP A 206 5.28 17.97 -4.25
CA TRP A 206 5.88 16.69 -4.58
C TRP A 206 6.06 16.56 -6.09
N ARG A 207 7.15 15.89 -6.44
CA ARG A 207 7.47 15.51 -7.80
C ARG A 207 7.57 14.01 -7.89
N VAL A 208 7.13 13.49 -9.02
CA VAL A 208 7.10 12.06 -9.28
C VAL A 208 8.49 11.57 -9.69
N ILE A 209 8.79 10.32 -9.37
CA ILE A 209 9.91 9.56 -9.94
C ILE A 209 9.39 8.48 -10.88
N CYS A 210 10.29 8.00 -11.75
CA CYS A 210 10.08 6.83 -12.60
C CYS A 210 8.92 6.98 -13.60
N ASN A 211 8.70 8.21 -14.11
CA ASN A 211 7.68 8.62 -15.09
C ASN A 211 7.82 7.98 -16.50
N THR A 212 8.56 6.89 -16.62
CA THR A 212 8.77 6.18 -17.89
C THR A 212 8.46 4.70 -17.66
N SER A 213 7.63 4.11 -18.53
CA SER A 213 7.28 2.69 -18.47
C SER A 213 8.34 1.76 -19.08
N TYR A 214 9.51 2.29 -19.45
CA TYR A 214 10.63 1.53 -20.00
C TYR A 214 11.52 0.96 -18.89
N VAL A 215 12.07 -0.22 -19.14
CA VAL A 215 12.78 -1.07 -18.19
C VAL A 215 14.05 -0.43 -17.68
N LEU A 216 14.09 -0.12 -16.38
CA LEU A 216 15.31 0.34 -15.72
C LEU A 216 16.04 1.40 -16.54
N THR A 217 15.29 2.18 -17.34
CA THR A 217 15.67 3.56 -17.59
C THR A 217 15.77 4.08 -16.17
N PRO A 218 16.96 4.51 -15.73
CA PRO A 218 17.07 5.03 -14.39
C PRO A 218 15.92 6.02 -14.19
N CYS A 219 15.47 6.26 -12.96
CA CYS A 219 14.65 7.44 -12.69
C CYS A 219 15.46 8.75 -12.91
N LYS A 220 16.49 8.68 -13.78
CA LYS A 220 17.27 9.67 -14.50
C LYS A 220 16.91 9.52 -16.00
N HIS A 221 16.36 10.56 -16.62
CA HIS A 221 16.59 10.72 -18.06
C HIS A 221 18.09 10.97 -18.27
N TYR A 222 18.69 10.29 -19.24
CA TYR A 222 19.83 10.87 -19.93
C TYR A 222 19.28 11.82 -20.99
N ASP A 223 19.05 13.07 -20.62
CA ASP A 223 19.15 14.13 -21.62
C ASP A 223 20.65 14.32 -21.92
N THR A 224 20.96 14.66 -23.16
CA THR A 224 22.28 14.85 -23.76
C THR A 224 23.21 15.88 -23.07
N LEU A 225 22.87 16.34 -21.86
CA LEU A 225 23.52 17.41 -21.10
C LEU A 225 23.99 17.00 -19.69
N GLY A 226 23.94 15.72 -19.32
CA GLY A 226 24.73 15.20 -18.20
C GLY A 226 24.32 15.64 -16.79
N THR A 227 23.05 15.97 -16.55
CA THR A 227 22.52 16.25 -15.20
C THR A 227 21.79 15.05 -14.59
N ILE A 228 22.00 14.89 -13.27
CA ILE A 228 21.63 13.75 -12.42
C ILE A 228 20.29 14.04 -11.72
N TYR A 229 19.39 13.05 -11.63
CA TYR A 229 18.11 13.09 -10.89
C TYR A 229 17.18 14.24 -11.28
N SER A 230 16.07 13.92 -11.95
CA SER A 230 15.01 14.91 -12.18
C SER A 230 13.69 14.34 -11.67
N GLU A 231 13.30 14.81 -10.50
CA GLU A 231 11.92 14.81 -10.04
C GLU A 231 11.08 15.56 -11.10
N THR A 232 10.50 14.82 -12.06
CA THR A 232 10.19 15.40 -13.37
C THR A 232 8.95 16.28 -13.37
N SER A 233 7.87 15.80 -12.75
CA SER A 233 6.54 16.37 -12.92
C SER A 233 5.73 16.32 -11.62
N PRO A 234 4.78 17.26 -11.43
CA PRO A 234 3.88 17.21 -10.29
C PRO A 234 2.98 15.97 -10.34
N ILE A 235 2.46 15.56 -9.19
CA ILE A 235 1.38 14.58 -9.11
C ILE A 235 0.18 15.11 -9.91
N ARG A 236 -0.35 14.28 -10.80
CA ARG A 236 -1.60 14.53 -11.52
C ARG A 236 -2.72 13.77 -10.81
N ARG A 237 -3.80 14.46 -10.48
CA ARG A 237 -4.98 13.85 -9.88
C ARG A 237 -6.22 14.60 -10.37
N ASN A 238 -7.21 13.88 -10.89
CA ASN A 238 -8.47 14.45 -11.34
C ASN A 238 -9.63 13.49 -11.02
N PRO A 239 -9.97 13.32 -9.72
CA PRO A 239 -10.92 12.32 -9.27
C PRO A 239 -12.26 12.41 -10.01
N ALA A 240 -12.83 11.28 -10.41
CA ALA A 240 -14.04 11.18 -11.24
C ALA A 240 -13.94 11.86 -12.63
N GLY A 241 -12.77 12.36 -13.02
CA GLY A 241 -12.61 13.18 -14.23
C GLY A 241 -12.50 12.39 -15.53
N ASN A 242 -12.54 11.06 -15.50
CA ASN A 242 -12.43 10.22 -16.70
C ASN A 242 -13.80 10.12 -17.41
N VAL A 243 -14.12 11.14 -18.20
CA VAL A 243 -15.38 11.22 -18.96
C VAL A 243 -15.49 10.17 -20.08
N GLU A 244 -14.36 9.65 -20.56
CA GLU A 244 -14.31 8.61 -21.59
C GLU A 244 -14.66 7.23 -21.03
N ARG A 245 -14.52 7.04 -19.71
CA ARG A 245 -14.85 5.78 -19.02
C ARG A 245 -15.78 6.04 -17.82
N PRO A 246 -17.08 6.27 -18.03
CA PRO A 246 -18.03 6.62 -16.96
C PRO A 246 -18.08 5.63 -15.79
N MET A 247 -17.80 4.34 -16.05
CA MET A 247 -17.76 3.30 -15.03
C MET A 247 -16.72 3.55 -13.93
N VAL A 248 -15.64 4.31 -14.22
CA VAL A 248 -14.60 4.63 -13.23
C VAL A 248 -14.79 5.99 -12.58
N GLN A 249 -15.91 6.68 -12.82
CA GLN A 249 -16.20 7.98 -12.22
C GLN A 249 -16.85 7.89 -10.83
N ARG A 250 -17.09 6.68 -10.34
CA ARG A 250 -17.61 6.42 -9.00
C ARG A 250 -16.71 5.42 -8.28
N LEU A 251 -16.57 5.63 -6.97
CA LEU A 251 -15.88 4.69 -6.10
C LEU A 251 -16.74 3.44 -5.86
N PRO A 252 -16.15 2.34 -5.37
CA PRO A 252 -16.89 1.15 -4.95
C PRO A 252 -17.97 1.48 -3.90
N GLU A 253 -19.06 0.72 -3.92
CA GLU A 253 -20.11 0.80 -2.93
C GLU A 253 -19.76 -0.05 -1.69
N PRO A 254 -20.31 0.25 -0.50
CA PRO A 254 -20.04 -0.56 0.70
C PRO A 254 -20.43 -2.02 0.55
N GLN A 255 -21.46 -2.31 -0.25
CA GLN A 255 -21.91 -3.68 -0.52
C GLN A 255 -20.86 -4.48 -1.30
N ASP A 256 -20.06 -3.83 -2.15
CA ASP A 256 -19.01 -4.49 -2.93
C ASP A 256 -17.97 -5.14 -2.00
N VAL A 257 -17.66 -4.49 -0.86
CA VAL A 257 -16.75 -5.04 0.15
C VAL A 257 -17.38 -6.23 0.88
N VAL A 258 -18.68 -6.17 1.16
CA VAL A 258 -19.40 -7.27 1.82
C VAL A 258 -19.42 -8.50 0.91
N ASP A 259 -19.82 -8.31 -0.36
CA ASP A 259 -19.91 -9.40 -1.35
C ASP A 259 -18.54 -10.04 -1.60
N CYS A 260 -17.49 -9.22 -1.70
CA CYS A 260 -16.12 -9.72 -1.85
C CYS A 260 -15.67 -10.58 -0.67
N LEU A 261 -16.01 -10.21 0.56
CA LEU A 261 -15.62 -10.95 1.75
C LEU A 261 -16.37 -12.27 1.94
N ASP A 262 -17.49 -12.47 1.23
CA ASP A 262 -18.25 -13.72 1.25
C ASP A 262 -17.60 -14.82 0.37
N LEU A 263 -16.66 -14.46 -0.51
CA LEU A 263 -15.86 -15.40 -1.28
C LEU A 263 -14.93 -16.21 -0.37
N LYS A 264 -15.09 -17.54 -0.36
CA LYS A 264 -14.33 -18.44 0.53
C LYS A 264 -12.98 -18.87 -0.04
N THR A 265 -12.85 -18.87 -1.36
CA THR A 265 -11.64 -19.33 -2.05
C THR A 265 -10.67 -18.17 -2.19
N PHE A 266 -9.45 -18.32 -1.68
CA PHE A 266 -8.44 -17.26 -1.77
C PHE A 266 -8.14 -16.87 -3.22
N ASP A 267 -7.78 -17.86 -4.03
CA ASP A 267 -7.53 -17.70 -5.45
C ASP A 267 -7.85 -18.98 -6.22
N THR A 268 -8.04 -18.88 -7.52
CA THR A 268 -8.41 -19.99 -8.41
C THR A 268 -7.53 -20.01 -9.65
N PRO A 269 -7.27 -21.19 -10.26
CA PRO A 269 -6.63 -21.24 -11.58
C PRO A 269 -7.33 -20.31 -12.60
N PRO A 270 -6.58 -19.64 -13.49
CA PRO A 270 -5.14 -19.78 -13.73
C PRO A 270 -4.26 -18.91 -12.81
N TYR A 271 -4.77 -18.48 -11.65
CA TYR A 271 -4.06 -17.61 -10.69
C TYR A 271 -3.62 -16.29 -11.30
N TYR A 272 -4.44 -15.77 -12.22
CA TYR A 272 -4.17 -14.57 -13.00
C TYR A 272 -5.28 -13.52 -12.87
N SER A 273 -5.17 -12.39 -13.57
CA SER A 273 -6.22 -11.34 -13.64
C SER A 273 -7.55 -11.83 -14.24
N THR A 274 -7.56 -13.01 -14.86
CA THR A 274 -8.74 -13.65 -15.47
C THR A 274 -9.44 -14.69 -14.57
N SER A 275 -9.01 -14.81 -13.31
CA SER A 275 -9.53 -15.81 -12.37
C SER A 275 -10.94 -15.44 -11.88
N SER A 276 -11.88 -16.39 -11.91
CA SER A 276 -13.25 -16.20 -11.41
C SER A 276 -13.45 -16.97 -10.11
N GLU A 277 -14.36 -16.53 -9.24
CA GLU A 277 -14.58 -17.11 -7.91
C GLU A 277 -13.33 -17.04 -7.01
N SER A 278 -12.49 -16.02 -7.22
CA SER A 278 -11.24 -15.77 -6.51
C SER A 278 -11.37 -14.50 -5.66
N PHE A 279 -11.25 -14.63 -4.33
CA PHE A 279 -11.21 -13.47 -3.43
C PHE A 279 -10.11 -12.49 -3.85
N ARG A 280 -8.89 -12.99 -4.11
CA ARG A 280 -7.75 -12.17 -4.54
C ARG A 280 -8.09 -11.36 -5.78
N ASN A 281 -8.62 -12.01 -6.83
CA ASN A 281 -8.91 -11.33 -8.09
C ASN A 281 -10.08 -10.35 -7.97
N THR A 282 -11.04 -10.64 -7.09
CA THR A 282 -12.16 -9.74 -6.77
C THR A 282 -11.69 -8.52 -5.98
N VAL A 283 -10.92 -8.69 -4.90
CA VAL A 283 -10.44 -7.56 -4.09
C VAL A 283 -9.47 -6.67 -4.86
N GLU A 284 -8.62 -7.26 -5.71
CA GLU A 284 -7.76 -6.55 -6.65
C GLU A 284 -8.57 -5.74 -7.66
N GLY A 285 -9.72 -6.27 -8.07
CA GLY A 285 -10.72 -5.53 -8.82
C GLY A 285 -10.78 -5.86 -10.32
N TYR A 286 -10.36 -7.06 -10.72
CA TYR A 286 -10.55 -7.59 -12.09
C TYR A 286 -11.85 -8.39 -12.24
N SER A 287 -12.46 -8.80 -11.13
CA SER A 287 -13.77 -9.48 -11.11
C SER A 287 -14.85 -8.60 -10.49
N ALA A 288 -16.11 -8.94 -10.76
CA ALA A 288 -17.23 -8.36 -10.04
C ALA A 288 -17.14 -8.68 -8.52
N PRO A 289 -17.72 -7.86 -7.65
CA PRO A 289 -17.66 -8.08 -6.19
C PRO A 289 -18.14 -9.47 -5.74
N GLN A 290 -19.01 -10.12 -6.51
CA GLN A 290 -19.53 -11.46 -6.22
C GLN A 290 -18.65 -12.61 -6.76
N GLY A 291 -17.51 -12.33 -7.39
CA GLY A 291 -16.55 -13.36 -7.85
C GLY A 291 -16.48 -13.56 -9.37
N GLY A 292 -17.52 -13.18 -10.12
CA GLY A 292 -17.56 -13.38 -11.57
C GLY A 292 -16.54 -12.52 -12.33
N TYR A 293 -15.62 -13.16 -13.05
CA TYR A 293 -14.68 -12.45 -13.95
C TYR A 293 -15.41 -11.89 -15.18
N ASP A 294 -15.13 -10.62 -15.49
CA ASP A 294 -15.55 -9.96 -16.72
C ASP A 294 -14.43 -9.00 -17.17
N PRO A 295 -13.90 -9.13 -18.40
CA PRO A 295 -12.81 -8.29 -18.89
C PRO A 295 -13.09 -6.78 -18.85
N VAL A 296 -14.36 -6.35 -18.87
CA VAL A 296 -14.71 -4.92 -18.83
C VAL A 296 -14.87 -4.38 -17.41
N VAL A 297 -15.06 -5.24 -16.41
CA VAL A 297 -15.31 -4.84 -15.03
C VAL A 297 -14.03 -4.34 -14.37
N ARG A 298 -14.13 -3.22 -13.67
CA ARG A 298 -13.13 -2.77 -12.69
C ARG A 298 -13.86 -2.44 -11.41
N SER A 299 -13.51 -3.11 -10.32
CA SER A 299 -14.16 -2.98 -9.01
C SER A 299 -13.11 -2.67 -7.94
N LEU A 300 -13.56 -2.45 -6.69
CA LEU A 300 -12.73 -2.36 -5.49
C LEU A 300 -11.39 -1.61 -5.68
N HIS A 301 -10.24 -2.28 -5.52
CA HIS A 301 -8.92 -1.66 -5.60
C HIS A 301 -8.66 -1.00 -6.96
N ASN A 302 -8.82 -1.72 -8.07
CA ASN A 302 -8.60 -1.19 -9.42
C ASN A 302 -9.51 0.00 -9.72
N LEU A 303 -10.78 -0.07 -9.30
CA LEU A 303 -11.73 1.04 -9.45
C LEU A 303 -11.27 2.28 -8.67
N ALA A 304 -10.79 2.10 -7.44
CA ALA A 304 -10.28 3.19 -6.61
C ALA A 304 -9.05 3.87 -7.24
N HIS A 305 -8.14 3.10 -7.85
CA HIS A 305 -7.01 3.65 -8.62
C HIS A 305 -7.47 4.43 -9.84
N LEU A 306 -8.33 3.83 -10.67
CA LEU A 306 -8.81 4.44 -11.92
C LEU A 306 -9.67 5.69 -11.66
N PHE A 307 -10.39 5.72 -10.54
CA PHE A 307 -11.17 6.88 -10.11
C PHE A 307 -10.31 8.14 -9.95
N LEU A 308 -9.04 8.01 -9.53
CA LEU A 308 -8.13 9.15 -9.35
C LEU A 308 -7.74 9.83 -10.68
N ASN A 309 -7.87 9.13 -11.81
CA ASN A 309 -7.64 9.63 -13.16
C ASN A 309 -6.38 10.52 -13.27
N GLY A 310 -5.22 9.92 -13.01
CA GLY A 310 -3.95 10.63 -12.94
C GLY A 310 -2.79 9.71 -12.57
N THR A 311 -1.80 10.25 -11.87
CA THR A 311 -0.61 9.52 -11.37
C THR A 311 -1.03 8.28 -10.56
N GLY A 312 -1.99 8.43 -9.65
CA GLY A 312 -2.51 7.33 -8.83
C GLY A 312 -3.22 6.21 -9.60
N GLY A 313 -3.56 6.40 -10.88
CA GLY A 313 -4.25 5.41 -11.72
C GLY A 313 -3.35 4.67 -12.70
N GLN A 314 -2.03 4.88 -12.65
CA GLN A 314 -1.05 4.24 -13.52
C GLN A 314 -0.17 3.31 -12.70
N THR A 315 -0.16 2.00 -12.99
CA THR A 315 0.53 0.99 -12.17
C THR A 315 1.98 1.37 -11.85
N HIS A 316 2.80 1.69 -12.86
CA HIS A 316 4.20 2.07 -12.65
C HIS A 316 4.44 3.39 -11.87
N LEU A 317 3.41 4.20 -11.61
CA LEU A 317 3.53 5.52 -10.96
C LEU A 317 2.67 5.68 -9.71
N SER A 318 1.70 4.81 -9.48
CA SER A 318 0.62 5.03 -8.52
C SER A 318 1.10 5.38 -7.11
N PRO A 319 2.19 4.81 -6.57
CA PRO A 319 2.65 5.17 -5.22
C PRO A 319 3.21 6.58 -5.11
N ASN A 320 3.53 7.26 -6.22
CA ASN A 320 3.93 8.68 -6.18
C ASN A 320 2.79 9.56 -5.63
N ASP A 321 1.53 9.13 -5.78
CA ASP A 321 0.38 9.75 -5.16
C ASP A 321 0.20 9.17 -3.73
N PRO A 322 0.28 9.97 -2.66
CA PRO A 322 0.17 9.47 -1.29
C PRO A 322 -1.21 8.91 -0.91
N ILE A 323 -2.24 9.06 -1.76
CA ILE A 323 -3.49 8.30 -1.61
C ILE A 323 -3.23 6.78 -1.71
N PHE A 324 -2.18 6.35 -2.41
CA PHE A 324 -1.79 4.94 -2.52
C PHE A 324 -1.65 4.27 -1.15
N VAL A 325 -0.97 4.91 -0.20
CA VAL A 325 -0.80 4.39 1.18
C VAL A 325 -2.15 4.11 1.82
N LEU A 326 -3.09 5.04 1.67
CA LEU A 326 -4.42 4.95 2.27
C LEU A 326 -5.31 3.90 1.57
N LEU A 327 -5.21 3.81 0.25
CA LEU A 327 -5.93 2.85 -0.57
C LEU A 327 -5.48 1.41 -0.25
N HIS A 328 -4.17 1.19 -0.20
CA HIS A 328 -3.63 -0.14 0.09
C HIS A 328 -3.77 -0.54 1.55
N THR A 329 -3.71 0.38 2.51
CA THR A 329 -4.01 0.04 3.92
C THR A 329 -5.46 -0.39 4.11
N PHE A 330 -6.40 0.18 3.35
CA PHE A 330 -7.80 -0.29 3.35
C PHE A 330 -7.97 -1.64 2.62
N THR A 331 -7.25 -1.85 1.52
CA THR A 331 -7.21 -3.14 0.82
C THR A 331 -6.66 -4.25 1.72
N ASP A 332 -5.58 -3.95 2.48
CA ASP A 332 -5.02 -4.84 3.48
C ASP A 332 -5.98 -5.11 4.66
N ALA A 333 -6.83 -4.12 5.02
CA ALA A 333 -7.87 -4.33 6.03
C ALA A 333 -8.93 -5.34 5.56
N ILE A 334 -9.32 -5.30 4.28
CA ILE A 334 -10.23 -6.28 3.68
C ILE A 334 -9.55 -7.67 3.67
N PHE A 335 -8.27 -7.74 3.31
CA PHE A 335 -7.51 -8.98 3.34
C PHE A 335 -7.36 -9.58 4.75
N ASP A 336 -7.02 -8.76 5.76
CA ASP A 336 -6.92 -9.22 7.15
C ASP A 336 -8.27 -9.71 7.70
N GLU A 337 -9.36 -9.03 7.35
CA GLU A 337 -10.71 -9.47 7.69
C GLU A 337 -11.07 -10.79 7.00
N TRP A 338 -10.70 -10.98 5.72
CA TRP A 338 -10.89 -12.24 5.01
C TRP A 338 -10.13 -13.40 5.68
N LEU A 339 -8.86 -13.18 6.03
CA LEU A 339 -8.05 -14.16 6.77
C LEU A 339 -8.70 -14.52 8.11
N SER A 340 -9.20 -13.52 8.85
CA SER A 340 -9.85 -13.73 10.14
C SER A 340 -11.19 -14.46 10.03
N ARG A 341 -11.96 -14.24 8.95
CA ARG A 341 -13.27 -14.86 8.74
C ARG A 341 -13.16 -16.31 8.32
N HIS A 342 -12.28 -16.59 7.37
CA HIS A 342 -12.23 -17.90 6.72
C HIS A 342 -11.17 -18.82 7.34
N ALA A 343 -10.24 -18.27 8.11
CA ALA A 343 -9.13 -19.00 8.75
C ALA A 343 -8.54 -20.08 7.82
N PRO A 344 -8.12 -19.68 6.61
CA PRO A 344 -7.73 -20.64 5.58
C PRO A 344 -6.51 -21.45 6.01
N GLY A 345 -6.49 -22.73 5.65
CA GLY A 345 -5.28 -23.54 5.73
C GLY A 345 -4.22 -23.07 4.73
N GLU A 346 -2.97 -23.48 4.92
CA GLU A 346 -1.85 -23.05 4.06
C GLU A 346 -2.01 -23.46 2.58
N ALA A 347 -2.70 -24.58 2.34
CA ALA A 347 -2.88 -25.18 1.02
C ALA A 347 -3.79 -24.36 0.06
N VAL A 348 -4.43 -23.29 0.53
CA VAL A 348 -5.27 -22.44 -0.35
C VAL A 348 -4.47 -21.53 -1.28
N TYR A 349 -3.19 -21.31 -0.95
CA TYR A 349 -2.28 -20.48 -1.73
C TYR A 349 -1.42 -21.40 -2.63
N PRO A 350 -1.34 -21.17 -3.95
CA PRO A 350 -0.59 -22.04 -4.86
C PRO A 350 0.92 -22.07 -4.57
N GLU A 351 1.46 -23.29 -4.41
CA GLU A 351 2.91 -23.53 -4.27
C GLU A 351 3.65 -23.39 -5.62
N GLU A 352 2.97 -23.73 -6.71
CA GLU A 352 3.48 -23.72 -8.08
C GLU A 352 2.41 -23.27 -9.09
N ASP A 353 2.83 -23.12 -10.36
CA ASP A 353 2.01 -22.73 -11.51
C ASP A 353 1.29 -21.38 -11.45
N ALA A 354 1.53 -20.56 -10.41
CA ALA A 354 1.16 -19.15 -10.44
C ALA A 354 2.11 -18.36 -11.38
N PRO A 355 1.71 -17.15 -11.82
CA PRO A 355 2.61 -16.25 -12.53
C PRO A 355 3.93 -16.06 -11.76
N ILE A 356 5.03 -15.85 -12.49
CA ILE A 356 6.35 -15.66 -11.88
C ILE A 356 6.28 -14.55 -10.82
N GLY A 357 6.79 -14.83 -9.61
CA GLY A 357 6.68 -13.92 -8.46
C GLY A 357 5.56 -14.24 -7.48
N HIS A 358 4.53 -14.98 -7.91
CA HIS A 358 3.30 -15.15 -7.14
C HIS A 358 3.18 -16.46 -6.37
N ASN A 359 4.08 -17.43 -6.56
CA ASN A 359 4.07 -18.68 -5.77
C ASN A 359 4.23 -18.40 -4.26
N ARG A 360 3.69 -19.28 -3.42
CA ARG A 360 3.65 -19.12 -1.95
C ARG A 360 5.03 -18.86 -1.33
N GLN A 361 6.04 -19.63 -1.76
CA GLN A 361 7.41 -19.55 -1.25
C GLN A 361 8.30 -18.57 -2.03
N PHE A 362 7.73 -17.81 -2.97
CA PHE A 362 8.49 -16.83 -3.73
C PHE A 362 8.87 -15.65 -2.82
N ASN A 363 10.15 -15.26 -2.83
CA ASN A 363 10.61 -14.05 -2.15
C ASN A 363 10.08 -12.83 -2.89
N MET A 364 9.21 -12.05 -2.26
CA MET A 364 8.53 -10.91 -2.86
C MET A 364 9.55 -9.88 -3.36
N VAL A 365 9.48 -9.58 -4.66
CA VAL A 365 10.46 -8.75 -5.36
C VAL A 365 10.11 -7.28 -5.22
N PRO A 366 11.02 -6.35 -4.89
CA PRO A 366 12.44 -6.53 -4.58
C PRO A 366 12.71 -6.27 -3.09
N PHE A 367 12.01 -6.95 -2.18
CA PHE A 367 12.21 -6.70 -0.76
C PHE A 367 13.47 -7.37 -0.22
N TRP A 368 14.09 -6.72 0.77
CA TRP A 368 15.27 -7.25 1.44
C TRP A 368 15.24 -6.93 2.94
N PRO A 369 15.61 -7.87 3.84
CA PRO A 369 15.97 -9.27 3.58
C PRO A 369 14.88 -10.07 2.85
N PRO A 370 15.21 -11.23 2.22
CA PRO A 370 14.22 -12.02 1.50
C PRO A 370 13.04 -12.39 2.41
N VAL A 371 11.84 -12.09 1.93
CA VAL A 371 10.57 -12.34 2.62
C VAL A 371 9.58 -12.97 1.63
N THR A 372 8.94 -14.05 2.05
CA THR A 372 8.04 -14.84 1.20
C THR A 372 6.60 -14.35 1.27
N ASN A 373 5.77 -14.70 0.27
CA ASN A 373 4.33 -14.50 0.36
C ASN A 373 3.72 -15.21 1.58
N ALA A 374 4.23 -16.42 1.92
CA ALA A 374 3.79 -17.21 3.07
C ALA A 374 3.87 -16.44 4.40
N GLU A 375 4.95 -15.69 4.63
CA GLU A 375 5.17 -14.93 5.86
C GLU A 375 4.14 -13.81 6.07
N MET A 376 3.57 -13.28 4.98
CA MET A 376 2.55 -12.24 5.01
C MET A 376 1.12 -12.79 4.98
N PHE A 377 0.95 -14.08 4.69
CA PHE A 377 -0.35 -14.76 4.64
C PHE A 377 -0.80 -15.24 6.03
N VAL A 378 -0.82 -14.30 6.98
CA VAL A 378 -1.13 -14.53 8.40
C VAL A 378 -2.00 -13.40 8.94
N THR A 379 -2.77 -13.63 9.99
CA THR A 379 -3.55 -12.54 10.61
C THR A 379 -2.62 -11.51 11.25
N ALA A 380 -2.84 -10.23 10.95
CA ALA A 380 -1.97 -9.15 11.38
C ALA A 380 -1.88 -8.97 12.92
N PRO A 381 -2.98 -9.06 13.70
CA PRO A 381 -2.91 -8.73 15.13
C PRO A 381 -2.11 -9.72 15.96
N GLU A 382 -2.08 -11.00 15.54
CA GLU A 382 -1.36 -12.06 16.24
C GLU A 382 0.08 -12.22 15.75
N ASN A 383 0.36 -11.91 14.47
CA ASN A 383 1.62 -12.26 13.83
C ASN A 383 2.47 -11.06 13.37
N LEU A 384 1.85 -9.93 13.02
CA LEU A 384 2.52 -8.80 12.37
C LEU A 384 2.53 -7.52 13.25
N GLY A 385 1.88 -7.54 14.40
CA GLY A 385 1.97 -6.45 15.39
C GLY A 385 1.09 -5.23 15.11
N TYR A 386 0.10 -5.32 14.20
CA TYR A 386 -0.87 -4.26 13.96
C TYR A 386 -2.30 -4.79 13.85
N THR A 387 -3.30 -3.92 14.05
CA THR A 387 -4.73 -4.23 13.87
C THR A 387 -5.47 -3.01 13.36
N TYR A 388 -6.68 -3.20 12.83
CA TYR A 388 -7.58 -2.13 12.39
C TYR A 388 -8.63 -1.77 13.47
N GLU A 389 -8.88 -0.48 13.71
CA GLU A 389 -9.80 0.02 14.76
C GLU A 389 -11.22 -0.54 14.65
N ASP A 390 -11.74 -0.72 13.42
CA ASP A 390 -13.10 -1.21 13.19
C ASP A 390 -13.33 -2.63 13.75
N ARG A 391 -12.26 -3.40 14.02
CA ARG A 391 -12.33 -4.73 14.67
C ARG A 391 -12.52 -4.65 16.19
N ARG A 392 -11.99 -3.63 16.89
CA ARG A 392 -12.08 -3.54 18.36
C ARG A 392 -13.46 -3.19 18.88
N ARG A 393 -14.30 -2.53 18.09
CA ARG A 393 -15.68 -2.17 18.48
C ARG A 393 -16.68 -3.33 18.33
N GLY A 394 -16.25 -4.47 17.79
CA GLY A 394 -17.07 -5.66 17.52
C GLY A 394 -17.15 -6.69 18.66
N ALA A 395 -16.56 -6.45 19.83
CA ALA A 395 -16.65 -7.38 20.97
C ALA A 395 -18.07 -7.49 21.59
N GLY A 396 -19.04 -6.73 21.07
CA GLY A 396 -20.46 -6.82 21.41
C GLY A 396 -21.34 -7.24 20.22
N GLY A 397 -21.47 -8.53 19.97
CA GLY A 397 -22.68 -9.15 19.41
C GLY A 397 -23.07 -8.94 17.94
N CYS A 398 -22.33 -8.18 17.14
CA CYS A 398 -22.53 -8.11 15.67
C CYS A 398 -21.20 -8.43 14.96
N GLY A 399 -21.19 -9.50 14.14
CA GLY A 399 -20.01 -9.94 13.39
C GLY A 399 -19.36 -8.82 12.56
N GLY A 400 -18.04 -8.91 12.37
CA GLY A 400 -17.18 -7.86 11.78
C GLY A 400 -17.67 -7.25 10.45
N VAL A 401 -18.49 -7.97 9.69
CA VAL A 401 -19.19 -7.50 8.47
C VAL A 401 -20.02 -6.25 8.72
N GLY A 402 -20.69 -6.20 9.87
CA GLY A 402 -21.59 -5.12 10.23
C GLY A 402 -20.86 -3.82 10.51
N VAL A 403 -19.58 -3.82 10.94
CA VAL A 403 -18.91 -2.60 11.41
C VAL A 403 -18.27 -1.82 10.26
N MET A 404 -17.56 -2.48 9.34
CA MET A 404 -17.04 -1.84 8.12
C MET A 404 -18.17 -1.31 7.23
N ALA A 405 -19.25 -2.09 7.07
CA ALA A 405 -20.43 -1.68 6.30
C ALA A 405 -21.31 -0.65 7.04
N CYS A 406 -21.58 -0.78 8.35
CA CYS A 406 -22.34 0.25 9.12
C CYS A 406 -21.56 1.56 9.25
N ALA A 407 -20.23 1.52 9.36
CA ALA A 407 -19.42 2.73 9.39
C ALA A 407 -19.53 3.52 8.08
N MET A 408 -19.80 2.85 6.96
CA MET A 408 -20.13 3.50 5.68
C MET A 408 -21.62 3.91 5.61
N ARG A 409 -22.56 3.06 6.06
CA ARG A 409 -24.02 3.31 6.02
C ARG A 409 -24.49 4.46 6.92
N ALA A 410 -23.98 4.56 8.15
CA ALA A 410 -24.39 5.58 9.12
C ALA A 410 -24.02 7.02 8.70
N ARG A 411 -23.10 7.18 7.75
CA ARG A 411 -22.58 8.49 7.31
C ARG A 411 -23.27 9.05 6.06
N TYR A 412 -24.10 8.27 5.38
CA TYR A 412 -24.98 8.81 4.34
C TYR A 412 -26.10 9.70 4.93
N PHE A 413 -26.48 9.46 6.19
CA PHE A 413 -27.59 10.16 6.87
C PHE A 413 -27.21 11.46 7.60
N ARG A 414 -25.92 11.76 7.83
CA ARG A 414 -25.48 12.96 8.60
C ARG A 414 -25.04 14.16 7.75
N SER A 415 -25.20 14.15 6.43
CA SER A 415 -24.66 15.18 5.54
C SER A 415 -25.47 16.49 5.44
N ALA A 416 -26.22 16.87 6.47
CA ALA A 416 -27.03 18.11 6.43
C ALA A 416 -26.51 19.25 7.35
N GLU A 417 -25.58 19.02 8.27
CA GLU A 417 -25.15 20.08 9.20
C GLU A 417 -23.62 20.07 9.42
N GLY A 418 -22.96 21.19 9.10
CA GLY A 418 -21.57 21.47 9.47
C GLY A 418 -20.73 22.14 8.38
N LEU A 419 -21.00 23.41 8.07
CA LEU A 419 -20.09 24.32 7.35
C LEU A 419 -19.06 24.93 8.33
N GLU A 420 -17.76 24.73 8.05
CA GLU A 420 -16.57 25.56 8.41
C GLU A 420 -16.28 25.97 9.89
N PRO A 421 -15.01 26.28 10.26
CA PRO A 421 -13.85 26.44 9.39
C PRO A 421 -12.59 25.63 9.74
N LEU A 422 -11.98 25.08 8.69
CA LEU A 422 -10.54 24.82 8.57
C LEU A 422 -9.87 26.09 8.01
N LEU A 423 -10.01 27.22 8.71
CA LEU A 423 -9.34 28.47 8.35
C LEU A 423 -8.97 29.21 9.64
N GLY A 424 -7.69 29.21 9.95
CA GLY A 424 -7.14 30.05 11.02
C GLY A 424 -7.30 31.52 10.69
N ARG A 425 -8.34 32.15 11.24
CA ARG A 425 -8.38 33.59 11.52
C ARG A 425 -8.97 33.79 12.91
N PRO A 426 -8.39 34.67 13.75
CA PRO A 426 -8.99 35.01 15.03
C PRO A 426 -10.14 35.99 14.78
N SER A 427 -11.38 35.50 14.86
CA SER A 427 -12.56 36.35 14.88
C SER A 427 -12.81 36.79 16.31
N VAL A 428 -12.69 38.10 16.54
CA VAL A 428 -13.02 38.81 17.77
C VAL A 428 -14.42 38.41 18.24
N ALA A 429 -14.53 37.92 19.48
CA ALA A 429 -15.80 37.65 20.12
C ALA A 429 -16.53 38.96 20.43
N THR A 430 -17.58 39.29 19.69
CA THR A 430 -18.61 40.22 20.15
C THR A 430 -19.67 39.44 20.92
N GLN A 431 -19.88 39.90 22.13
CA GLN A 431 -20.72 39.38 23.19
C GLN A 431 -22.18 39.78 22.95
N THR A 432 -23.11 38.82 22.82
CA THR A 432 -24.54 39.03 23.15
C THR A 432 -25.29 37.71 23.38
N ASP A 433 -25.86 37.59 24.59
CA ASP A 433 -27.04 36.83 25.08
C ASP A 433 -27.29 35.36 24.66
N ARG A 434 -27.18 34.35 25.56
CA ARG A 434 -28.02 33.95 26.72
C ARG A 434 -29.27 33.10 26.38
N ARG A 435 -29.37 31.99 27.13
CA ARG A 435 -30.52 31.06 27.38
C ARG A 435 -30.77 30.07 26.23
N THR A 436 -30.90 28.75 26.42
CA THR A 436 -31.56 28.02 27.53
C THR A 436 -31.06 26.57 27.56
N ARG A 437 -30.84 26.03 28.78
CA ARG A 437 -30.60 24.61 29.07
C ARG A 437 -31.94 23.88 29.15
N ALA A 438 -32.06 22.70 28.53
CA ALA A 438 -33.03 21.69 28.94
C ALA A 438 -32.46 20.29 28.67
N SER A 439 -32.30 19.52 29.76
CA SER A 439 -31.96 18.10 29.73
C SER A 439 -33.18 17.26 29.38
N LEU A 440 -33.05 16.28 28.48
CA LEU A 440 -34.02 15.18 28.37
C LEU A 440 -33.26 13.88 28.04
N SER A 441 -33.48 12.88 28.89
CA SER A 441 -32.88 11.54 28.84
C SER A 441 -33.63 10.66 27.84
N CYS A 442 -32.96 9.89 27.01
CA CYS A 442 -33.59 8.87 26.16
C CYS A 442 -33.37 7.46 26.72
N ARG A 443 -34.47 6.79 27.08
CA ARG A 443 -34.54 5.33 27.33
C ARG A 443 -34.79 4.59 26.01
N TYR A 444 -34.17 3.42 25.88
CA TYR A 444 -34.37 2.46 24.80
C TYR A 444 -35.74 1.77 24.89
N HIS A 445 -36.42 1.62 23.74
CA HIS A 445 -37.45 0.61 23.53
C HIS A 445 -37.30 -0.02 22.15
N VAL A 446 -37.34 -1.35 22.10
CA VAL A 446 -37.22 -2.22 20.92
C VAL A 446 -38.57 -2.88 20.66
N SER A 447 -39.06 -2.88 19.41
CA SER A 447 -39.95 -3.91 18.81
C SER A 447 -40.05 -3.74 17.27
N PRO A 448 -40.13 -4.83 16.45
CA PRO A 448 -40.20 -4.84 14.96
C PRO A 448 -41.66 -5.18 14.46
N PRO A 449 -42.00 -5.56 13.18
CA PRO A 449 -41.27 -5.69 11.88
C PRO A 449 -42.03 -5.20 10.58
N ALA A 450 -41.37 -5.35 9.40
CA ALA A 450 -41.89 -5.65 8.03
C ALA A 450 -42.33 -4.49 7.05
N PRO A 451 -42.63 -4.75 5.74
CA PRO A 451 -41.74 -4.64 4.56
C PRO A 451 -42.28 -3.67 3.44
N TYR A 452 -41.76 -3.75 2.19
CA TYR A 452 -42.10 -2.99 0.94
C TYR A 452 -41.39 -1.62 0.80
N SER A 453 -41.08 -1.03 -0.36
CA SER A 453 -41.00 -1.36 -1.80
C SER A 453 -40.55 -0.06 -2.51
N LEU A 454 -39.77 -0.17 -3.59
CA LEU A 454 -39.60 0.73 -4.76
C LEU A 454 -39.93 2.25 -4.72
N CYS A 455 -39.00 2.98 -5.36
CA CYS A 455 -39.19 4.12 -6.29
C CYS A 455 -39.09 5.59 -5.81
N SER A 456 -38.31 6.32 -6.63
CA SER A 456 -38.45 7.75 -7.03
C SER A 456 -37.68 8.82 -6.24
N ALA A 457 -36.65 9.40 -6.88
CA ALA A 457 -36.64 10.84 -7.24
C ALA A 457 -35.38 11.21 -8.06
N LEU A 458 -35.59 11.46 -9.36
CA LEU A 458 -34.79 12.37 -10.20
C LEU A 458 -35.13 13.84 -9.85
N LEU A 459 -34.28 14.78 -10.32
CA LEU A 459 -34.38 16.27 -10.36
C LEU A 459 -33.36 16.94 -9.39
N LEU A 460 -32.55 17.96 -9.72
CA LEU A 460 -32.50 18.95 -10.81
C LEU A 460 -31.08 19.55 -10.95
N THR A 461 -30.59 19.61 -12.20
CA THR A 461 -29.80 20.65 -12.92
C THR A 461 -28.79 21.62 -12.26
N ARG A 462 -27.56 21.59 -12.84
CA ARG A 462 -26.66 22.69 -13.29
C ARG A 462 -26.69 24.06 -12.58
N ALA A 463 -25.51 24.48 -12.10
CA ALA A 463 -25.05 25.87 -12.22
C ALA A 463 -23.50 25.99 -12.27
N LEU A 464 -23.02 26.40 -13.44
CA LEU A 464 -21.92 27.34 -13.68
C LEU A 464 -20.45 26.91 -13.43
N PHE A 465 -19.83 26.41 -14.50
CA PHE A 465 -18.44 26.71 -14.87
C PHE A 465 -18.31 28.20 -15.26
N PRO A 466 -17.14 28.83 -15.08
CA PRO A 466 -16.19 28.86 -16.20
C PRO A 466 -14.71 28.65 -15.80
N ILE A 467 -14.04 27.85 -16.65
CA ILE A 467 -12.61 27.78 -17.01
C ILE A 467 -11.63 27.37 -15.91
#